data_AF-A0AAD3A9J1-F1
#
_entry.id   AF-A0AAD3A9J1-F1
#
_cell.length_a   1.000
_cell.length_b   1.000
_cell.length_c   1.000
_cell.angle_alpha   90.00
_cell.angle_beta   90.00
_cell.angle_gamma   90.00
#
_symmetry.space_group_name_H-M   'P 1'
#
loop_
_entity.id
_entity.type
_entity.pdbx_description
1 polymer ?
#
loop_
_entity_poly.entity_id
_entity_poly.type
_entity_poly.pdbx_seq_one_letter_code
_entity_poly.pdbx_strand_id
1 'polypeptide(L)'
;LVAVVRGTKAEDVIRVLEKIDLSKRKTVKEITLDLSSSMMIIARTVFPKALITSDRFHVQKLYYDALDDMRIAYRWMARDRENEEMKEAKAKNETYKPFRYSNGDTRKQLLARAKFILTKHKSKWTESQRLRAEIIFENYPELKKAYDLAMELTDIYNAKSIKDAARLKLAKWFNEV
;
A
#
# COMPACT_ATOMS: atom_id res chain seq x y z
N LEU A 1 15.38 21.47 -15.01
CA LEU A 1 14.23 22.39 -15.23
C LEU A 1 13.13 21.94 -14.28
N VAL A 2 12.58 22.83 -13.45
CA VAL A 2 11.47 22.53 -12.54
C VAL A 2 10.34 23.48 -12.92
N ALA A 3 9.14 22.95 -13.16
CA ALA A 3 7.95 23.73 -13.44
C ALA A 3 6.90 23.45 -12.36
N VAL A 4 6.37 24.50 -11.76
CA VAL A 4 5.27 24.40 -10.77
C VAL A 4 4.03 25.02 -11.41
N VAL A 5 2.99 24.21 -11.58
CA VAL A 5 1.73 24.64 -12.19
C VAL A 5 0.63 24.56 -11.13
N ARG A 6 -0.16 25.63 -11.00
CA ARG A 6 -1.29 25.67 -10.06
C ARG A 6 -2.47 24.89 -10.64
N GLY A 7 -2.92 23.87 -9.92
CA GLY A 7 -4.06 23.03 -10.30
C GLY A 7 -3.66 21.76 -11.07
N THR A 8 -4.64 20.89 -11.33
CA THR A 8 -4.44 19.55 -11.92
C THR A 8 -5.22 19.34 -13.21
N LYS A 9 -5.91 20.38 -13.72
CA LYS A 9 -6.63 20.31 -15.00
C LYS A 9 -5.65 20.11 -16.14
N ALA A 10 -5.93 19.12 -16.97
CA ALA A 10 -5.02 18.74 -18.06
C ALA A 10 -4.75 19.91 -19.01
N GLU A 11 -5.78 20.66 -19.41
CA GLU A 11 -5.63 21.78 -20.37
C GLU A 11 -4.69 22.86 -19.84
N ASP A 12 -4.79 23.20 -18.55
CA ASP A 12 -3.99 24.24 -17.93
C ASP A 12 -2.50 23.85 -17.86
N VAL A 13 -2.23 22.60 -17.51
CA VAL A 13 -0.85 22.08 -17.43
C VAL A 13 -0.24 21.94 -18.82
N ILE A 14 -0.99 21.43 -19.80
CA ILE A 14 -0.56 21.33 -21.20
C ILE A 14 -0.16 22.71 -21.72
N ARG A 15 -1.03 23.72 -21.56
CA ARG A 15 -0.77 25.08 -22.02
C ARG A 15 0.52 25.68 -21.43
N VAL A 16 0.85 25.35 -20.18
CA VAL A 16 2.10 25.82 -19.56
C VAL A 16 3.31 25.09 -20.12
N LEU A 17 3.24 23.76 -20.25
CA LEU A 17 4.38 22.95 -20.70
C LEU A 17 4.65 23.10 -22.21
N GLU A 18 3.64 23.42 -23.02
CA GLU A 18 3.79 23.70 -24.45
C GLU A 18 4.57 24.98 -24.76
N LYS A 19 4.77 25.86 -23.76
CA LYS A 19 5.72 26.98 -23.86
C LYS A 19 7.17 26.52 -24.07
N ILE A 20 7.46 25.25 -23.78
CA ILE A 20 8.74 24.62 -24.10
C ILE A 20 8.72 24.20 -25.57
N ASP A 21 9.74 24.60 -26.32
CA ASP A 21 9.90 24.25 -27.73
C ASP A 21 9.70 22.74 -27.98
N LEU A 22 8.95 22.41 -29.02
CA LEU A 22 8.68 21.02 -29.38
C LEU A 22 9.97 20.21 -29.62
N SER A 23 11.01 20.84 -30.16
CA SER A 23 12.33 20.21 -30.36
C SER A 23 12.91 19.70 -29.04
N LYS A 24 12.84 20.49 -27.96
CA LYS A 24 13.27 20.11 -26.61
C LYS A 24 12.33 19.07 -26.00
N ARG A 25 11.02 19.20 -26.19
CA ARG A 25 10.06 18.20 -25.67
C ARG A 25 10.27 16.82 -26.29
N LYS A 26 10.70 16.76 -27.56
CA LYS A 26 11.04 15.51 -28.26
C LYS A 26 12.34 14.85 -27.78
N THR A 27 13.20 15.54 -27.01
CA THR A 27 14.42 14.94 -26.45
C THR A 27 14.20 14.22 -25.12
N VAL A 28 13.03 14.38 -24.50
CA VAL A 28 12.66 13.69 -23.27
C VAL A 28 12.55 12.19 -23.54
N LYS A 29 13.35 11.40 -22.80
CA LYS A 29 13.43 9.94 -22.97
C LYS A 29 12.37 9.20 -22.19
N GLU A 30 12.10 9.63 -20.96
CA GLU A 30 11.20 8.94 -20.05
C GLU A 30 10.49 9.95 -19.14
N ILE A 31 9.25 9.64 -18.80
CA ILE A 31 8.42 10.36 -17.84
C ILE A 31 7.85 9.33 -16.87
N THR A 32 8.10 9.58 -15.59
CA THR A 32 7.47 8.84 -14.51
C THR A 32 6.28 9.64 -13.99
N LEU A 33 5.11 9.02 -13.92
CA LEU A 33 3.85 9.66 -13.50
C LEU A 33 3.15 8.80 -12.44
N ASP A 34 2.28 9.45 -11.68
CA ASP A 34 1.30 8.77 -10.83
C ASP A 34 0.29 7.97 -11.69
N LEU A 35 -0.67 7.33 -11.03
CA LEU A 35 -1.72 6.56 -11.70
C LEU A 35 -2.89 7.45 -12.20
N SER A 36 -2.70 8.78 -12.29
CA SER A 36 -3.76 9.70 -12.72
C SER A 36 -3.95 9.69 -14.23
N SER A 37 -5.22 9.58 -14.65
CA SER A 37 -5.59 9.71 -16.06
C SER A 37 -5.28 11.10 -16.63
N SER A 38 -5.35 12.16 -15.81
CA SER A 38 -5.02 13.51 -16.27
C SER A 38 -3.53 13.67 -16.57
N MET A 39 -2.66 13.10 -15.71
CA MET A 39 -1.21 13.12 -15.91
C MET A 39 -0.80 12.30 -17.13
N MET A 40 -1.49 11.18 -17.39
CA MET A 40 -1.30 10.40 -18.62
C MET A 40 -1.60 11.22 -19.88
N ILE A 41 -2.71 11.97 -19.89
CA ILE A 41 -3.08 12.85 -21.02
C ILE A 41 -2.02 13.93 -21.21
N ILE A 42 -1.63 14.62 -20.13
CA ILE A 42 -0.59 15.67 -20.17
C ILE A 42 0.71 15.12 -20.76
N ALA A 43 1.20 13.99 -20.25
CA ALA A 43 2.47 13.40 -20.67
C ALA A 43 2.47 13.03 -22.15
N ARG A 44 1.38 12.38 -22.63
CA ARG A 44 1.24 11.97 -24.03
C ARG A 44 1.15 13.16 -24.98
N THR A 45 0.45 14.22 -24.60
CA THR A 45 0.30 15.42 -25.43
C THR A 45 1.59 16.23 -25.49
N VAL A 46 2.21 16.47 -24.34
CA VAL A 46 3.35 17.39 -24.25
C VAL A 46 4.65 16.72 -24.71
N PHE A 47 4.84 15.42 -24.41
CA PHE A 47 6.11 14.72 -24.64
C PHE A 47 5.91 13.46 -25.49
N PRO A 48 5.61 13.62 -26.79
CA PRO A 48 5.10 12.52 -27.63
C PRO A 48 6.09 11.38 -27.90
N LYS A 49 7.39 11.60 -27.64
CA LYS A 49 8.45 10.59 -27.84
C LYS A 49 8.92 9.93 -26.54
N ALA A 50 8.45 10.40 -25.38
CA ALA A 50 8.91 9.87 -24.11
C ALA A 50 8.27 8.52 -23.81
N LEU A 51 9.06 7.60 -23.24
CA LEU A 51 8.53 6.43 -22.57
C LEU A 51 7.77 6.86 -21.32
N ILE A 52 6.58 6.30 -21.11
CA ILE A 52 5.71 6.61 -19.98
C ILE A 52 5.78 5.44 -19.01
N THR A 53 6.25 5.72 -17.80
CA THR A 53 6.42 4.74 -16.72
C THR A 53 5.53 5.13 -15.54
N SER A 54 4.74 4.18 -15.05
CA SER A 54 3.97 4.40 -13.82
C SER A 54 4.89 4.30 -12.60
N ASP A 55 4.74 5.23 -11.68
CA ASP A 55 5.48 5.22 -10.43
C ASP A 55 5.02 4.05 -9.56
N ARG A 56 5.96 3.12 -9.31
CA ARG A 56 5.74 1.94 -8.47
C ARG A 56 5.27 2.28 -7.06
N PHE A 57 5.69 3.41 -6.49
CA PHE A 57 5.35 3.75 -5.11
C PHE A 57 3.85 4.05 -4.95
N HIS A 58 3.20 4.52 -6.02
CA HIS A 58 1.75 4.67 -6.03
C HIS A 58 1.03 3.31 -6.02
N VAL A 59 1.53 2.34 -6.79
CA VAL A 59 1.03 0.95 -6.73
C VAL A 59 1.26 0.36 -5.34
N GLN A 60 2.43 0.64 -4.74
CA GLN A 60 2.75 0.19 -3.39
C GLN A 60 1.79 0.71 -2.34
N LYS A 61 1.49 2.00 -2.43
CA LYS A 61 0.51 2.64 -1.55
C LYS A 61 -0.85 1.97 -1.65
N LEU A 62 -1.33 1.63 -2.86
CA LEU A 62 -2.66 1.02 -3.05
C LEU A 62 -2.83 -0.29 -2.28
N TYR A 63 -1.86 -1.22 -2.34
CA TYR A 63 -2.01 -2.48 -1.61
C TYR A 63 -1.76 -2.31 -0.11
N TYR A 64 -0.92 -1.36 0.32
CA TYR A 64 -0.77 -1.04 1.74
C TYR A 64 -2.03 -0.43 2.33
N ASP A 65 -2.73 0.42 1.58
CA ASP A 65 -4.02 0.98 1.97
C ASP A 65 -5.07 -0.15 2.09
N ALA A 66 -5.11 -1.09 1.14
CA ALA A 66 -5.97 -2.28 1.22
C ALA A 66 -5.70 -3.16 2.46
N LEU A 67 -4.42 -3.36 2.81
CA LEU A 67 -4.03 -4.06 4.04
C LEU A 67 -4.45 -3.30 5.30
N ASP A 68 -4.33 -1.97 5.30
CA ASP A 68 -4.77 -1.13 6.43
C ASP A 68 -6.30 -1.21 6.58
N ASP A 69 -7.06 -1.25 5.49
CA ASP A 69 -8.52 -1.41 5.50
C ASP A 69 -8.94 -2.75 6.12
N MET A 70 -8.30 -3.86 5.73
CA MET A 70 -8.52 -5.16 6.36
C MET A 70 -8.21 -5.13 7.86
N ARG A 71 -7.07 -4.52 8.23
CA ARG A 71 -6.67 -4.36 9.63
C ARG A 71 -7.67 -3.49 10.41
N ILE A 72 -8.21 -2.44 9.79
CA ILE A 72 -9.24 -1.58 10.37
C ILE A 72 -10.49 -2.42 10.64
N ALA A 73 -10.97 -3.19 9.67
CA ALA A 73 -12.13 -4.06 9.82
C ALA A 73 -11.97 -5.02 11.02
N TYR A 74 -10.84 -5.72 11.13
CA TYR A 74 -10.55 -6.56 12.30
C TYR A 74 -10.52 -5.79 13.61
N ARG A 75 -10.07 -4.53 13.59
CA ARG A 75 -10.02 -3.69 14.79
C ARG A 75 -11.41 -3.27 15.26
N TRP A 76 -12.35 -3.07 14.33
CA TRP A 76 -13.77 -2.89 14.67
C TRP A 76 -14.35 -4.14 15.30
N MET A 77 -14.14 -5.32 14.69
CA MET A 77 -14.60 -6.60 15.26
C MET A 77 -14.03 -6.85 16.67
N ALA A 78 -12.73 -6.56 16.87
CA ALA A 78 -12.10 -6.68 18.19
C ALA A 78 -12.71 -5.73 19.22
N ARG A 79 -13.10 -4.51 18.80
CA ARG A 79 -13.76 -3.53 19.66
C ARG A 79 -15.17 -4.01 20.06
N ASP A 80 -15.92 -4.54 19.11
CA ASP A 80 -17.29 -5.01 19.36
C ASP A 80 -17.29 -6.19 20.32
N ARG A 81 -16.37 -7.14 20.12
CA ARG A 81 -16.16 -8.25 21.05
C ARG A 81 -15.79 -7.79 22.46
N GLU A 82 -14.86 -6.84 22.60
CA GLU A 82 -14.53 -6.30 23.92
C GLU A 82 -15.72 -5.60 24.59
N ASN A 83 -16.59 -4.93 23.81
CA ASN A 83 -17.80 -4.31 24.36
C ASN A 83 -18.81 -5.35 24.86
N GLU A 84 -18.94 -6.48 24.16
CA GLU A 84 -19.78 -7.62 24.58
C GLU A 84 -19.22 -8.24 25.87
N GLU A 85 -17.93 -8.55 25.91
CA GLU A 85 -17.25 -9.09 27.10
C GLU A 85 -17.41 -8.14 28.32
N MET A 86 -17.36 -6.81 28.10
CA MET A 86 -17.62 -5.81 29.13
C MET A 86 -19.08 -5.80 29.61
N LYS A 87 -20.05 -5.94 28.70
CA LYS A 87 -21.47 -6.01 29.05
C LYS A 87 -21.78 -7.26 29.87
N GLU A 88 -21.20 -8.41 29.51
CA GLU A 88 -21.35 -9.67 30.23
C GLU A 88 -20.75 -9.60 31.64
N ALA A 89 -19.53 -9.07 31.78
CA ALA A 89 -18.91 -8.87 33.08
C ALA A 89 -19.77 -7.96 33.98
N LYS A 90 -20.29 -6.87 33.42
CA LYS A 90 -21.21 -5.97 34.13
C LYS A 90 -22.50 -6.69 34.56
N ALA A 91 -23.08 -7.52 33.70
CA ALA A 91 -24.27 -8.29 34.02
C ALA A 91 -24.03 -9.30 35.16
N LYS A 92 -22.81 -9.83 35.27
CA LYS A 92 -22.37 -10.74 36.34
C LYS A 92 -21.84 -10.02 37.59
N ASN A 93 -21.84 -8.68 37.61
CA ASN A 93 -21.18 -7.86 38.66
C ASN A 93 -19.68 -8.18 38.84
N GLU A 94 -19.00 -8.58 37.78
CA GLU A 94 -17.57 -8.88 37.76
C GLU A 94 -16.77 -7.73 37.13
N THR A 95 -15.53 -7.56 37.59
CA THR A 95 -14.59 -6.62 36.97
C THR A 95 -14.08 -7.20 35.65
N TYR A 96 -14.37 -6.53 34.53
CA TYR A 96 -13.83 -6.90 33.22
C TYR A 96 -12.30 -6.86 33.20
N LYS A 97 -11.68 -7.96 32.74
CA LYS A 97 -10.24 -8.07 32.49
C LYS A 97 -10.02 -8.33 31.00
N PRO A 98 -9.33 -7.43 30.28
CA PRO A 98 -9.13 -7.60 28.84
C PRO A 98 -8.20 -8.77 28.53
N PHE A 99 -8.53 -9.52 27.49
CA PHE A 99 -7.64 -10.53 26.92
C PHE A 99 -6.32 -9.90 26.46
N ARG A 100 -5.22 -10.63 26.69
CA ARG A 100 -3.87 -10.25 26.26
C ARG A 100 -3.18 -11.42 25.56
N TYR A 101 -2.46 -11.12 24.48
CA TYR A 101 -1.58 -12.09 23.82
C TYR A 101 -0.28 -12.31 24.61
N SER A 102 0.54 -13.25 24.16
CA SER A 102 1.85 -13.57 24.75
C SER A 102 2.79 -12.38 24.85
N ASN A 103 2.65 -11.38 23.97
CA ASN A 103 3.41 -10.13 24.00
C ASN A 103 2.81 -9.04 24.92
N GLY A 104 1.72 -9.34 25.63
CA GLY A 104 1.01 -8.43 26.54
C GLY A 104 0.00 -7.49 25.87
N ASP A 105 -0.08 -7.48 24.53
CA ASP A 105 -0.98 -6.60 23.78
C ASP A 105 -2.44 -7.08 23.92
N THR A 106 -3.38 -6.15 24.08
CA THR A 106 -4.80 -6.49 23.87
C THR A 106 -5.12 -6.67 22.39
N ARG A 107 -6.31 -7.20 22.06
CA ARG A 107 -6.79 -7.35 20.67
C ARG A 107 -6.69 -6.04 19.88
N LYS A 108 -7.17 -4.94 20.46
CA LYS A 108 -7.10 -3.61 19.83
C LYS A 108 -5.67 -3.07 19.70
N GLN A 109 -4.81 -3.32 20.69
CA GLN A 109 -3.41 -2.85 20.67
C GLN A 109 -2.59 -3.59 19.61
N LEU A 110 -2.77 -4.91 19.52
CA LEU A 110 -2.12 -5.74 18.51
C LEU A 110 -2.44 -5.21 17.10
N LEU A 111 -3.73 -5.03 16.81
CA LEU A 111 -4.20 -4.53 15.51
C LEU A 111 -3.85 -3.06 15.27
N ALA A 112 -3.71 -2.22 16.29
CA ALA A 112 -3.23 -0.86 16.10
C ALA A 112 -1.74 -0.83 15.69
N ARG A 113 -0.92 -1.66 16.34
CA ARG A 113 0.52 -1.75 16.07
C ARG A 113 0.84 -2.53 14.79
N ALA A 114 -0.06 -3.40 14.35
CA ALA A 114 0.02 -4.13 13.09
C ALA A 114 0.22 -3.19 11.88
N LYS A 115 -0.27 -1.94 11.93
CA LYS A 115 -0.09 -0.97 10.84
C LYS A 115 1.38 -0.82 10.43
N PHE A 116 2.30 -0.76 11.39
CA PHE A 116 3.74 -0.58 11.13
C PHE A 116 4.45 -1.83 10.62
N ILE A 117 3.79 -2.99 10.75
CA ILE A 117 4.25 -4.30 10.29
C ILE A 117 3.77 -4.48 8.85
N LEU A 118 2.48 -4.31 8.60
CA LEU A 118 1.84 -4.53 7.30
C LEU A 118 2.30 -3.56 6.21
N THR A 119 2.73 -2.37 6.59
CA THR A 119 3.21 -1.31 5.66
C THR A 119 4.72 -1.39 5.36
N LYS A 120 5.38 -2.50 5.74
CA LYS A 120 6.82 -2.68 5.55
C LYS A 120 7.15 -4.08 5.07
N HIS A 121 8.23 -4.16 4.28
CA HIS A 121 8.81 -5.44 3.91
C HIS A 121 9.40 -6.19 5.12
N LYS A 122 9.19 -7.51 5.20
CA LYS A 122 9.62 -8.37 6.31
C LYS A 122 11.11 -8.28 6.62
N SER A 123 11.94 -8.03 5.61
CA SER A 123 13.39 -7.82 5.78
C SER A 123 13.76 -6.55 6.56
N LYS A 124 12.80 -5.62 6.76
CA LYS A 124 12.97 -4.37 7.50
C LYS A 124 12.35 -4.39 8.89
N TRP A 125 11.78 -5.51 9.30
CA TRP A 125 11.21 -5.64 10.64
C TRP A 125 12.29 -5.75 11.71
N THR A 126 12.07 -5.06 12.82
CA THR A 126 12.80 -5.32 14.08
C THR A 126 12.37 -6.67 14.66
N GLU A 127 13.16 -7.21 15.58
CA GLU A 127 12.81 -8.47 16.24
C GLU A 127 11.46 -8.41 16.97
N SER A 128 11.20 -7.30 17.66
CA SER A 128 9.90 -7.04 18.30
C SER A 128 8.73 -6.92 17.31
N GLN A 129 8.99 -6.55 16.06
CA GLN A 129 7.99 -6.53 15.00
C GLN A 129 7.74 -7.92 14.44
N ARG A 130 8.79 -8.75 14.29
CA ARG A 130 8.67 -10.16 13.84
C ARG A 130 7.84 -10.99 14.81
N LEU A 131 8.17 -10.96 16.11
CA LEU A 131 7.40 -11.65 17.15
C LEU A 131 5.94 -11.21 17.18
N ARG A 132 5.68 -9.91 16.96
CA ARG A 132 4.31 -9.42 16.88
C ARG A 132 3.62 -9.87 15.58
N ALA A 133 4.34 -9.92 14.46
CA ALA A 133 3.81 -10.38 13.19
C ALA A 133 3.38 -11.85 13.27
N GLU A 134 4.14 -12.70 13.96
CA GLU A 134 3.77 -14.09 14.23
C GLU A 134 2.41 -14.18 14.93
N ILE A 135 2.23 -13.44 16.02
CA ILE A 135 0.95 -13.39 16.75
C ILE A 135 -0.19 -12.88 15.85
N ILE A 136 0.06 -11.83 15.05
CA ILE A 136 -0.94 -11.29 14.12
C ILE A 136 -1.33 -12.36 13.10
N PHE A 137 -0.37 -13.01 12.46
CA PHE A 137 -0.62 -13.92 11.36
C PHE A 137 -1.19 -15.26 11.79
N GLU A 138 -0.91 -15.70 13.02
CA GLU A 138 -1.57 -16.85 13.65
C GLU A 138 -3.05 -16.57 13.90
N ASN A 139 -3.38 -15.36 14.36
CA ASN A 139 -4.76 -14.98 14.73
C ASN A 139 -5.59 -14.43 13.56
N TYR A 140 -4.94 -13.92 12.51
CA TYR A 140 -5.56 -13.30 11.33
C TYR A 140 -4.93 -13.86 10.04
N PRO A 141 -5.21 -15.13 9.68
CA PRO A 141 -4.57 -15.80 8.54
C PRO A 141 -4.87 -15.13 7.19
N GLU A 142 -6.06 -14.55 6.99
CA GLU A 142 -6.38 -13.80 5.78
C GLU A 142 -5.52 -12.53 5.64
N LEU A 143 -5.20 -11.89 6.77
CA LEU A 143 -4.30 -10.73 6.79
C LEU A 143 -2.86 -11.14 6.44
N LYS A 144 -2.45 -12.34 6.84
CA LYS A 144 -1.18 -12.95 6.42
C LYS A 144 -1.16 -13.18 4.92
N LYS A 145 -2.20 -13.82 4.37
CA LYS A 145 -2.31 -14.09 2.93
C LYS A 145 -2.23 -12.81 2.11
N ALA A 146 -3.00 -11.79 2.48
CA ALA A 146 -2.95 -10.49 1.82
C ALA A 146 -1.56 -9.83 1.95
N TYR A 147 -0.91 -9.94 3.12
CA TYR A 147 0.44 -9.42 3.32
C TYR A 147 1.46 -10.13 2.44
N ASP A 148 1.41 -11.46 2.36
CA ASP A 148 2.33 -12.25 1.55
C ASP A 148 2.21 -11.88 0.06
N LEU A 149 0.99 -11.76 -0.47
CA LEU A 149 0.75 -11.27 -1.84
C LEU A 149 1.35 -9.88 -2.08
N ALA A 150 1.20 -8.95 -1.12
CA ALA A 150 1.80 -7.62 -1.20
C ALA A 150 3.34 -7.66 -1.19
N MET A 151 3.93 -8.58 -0.44
CA MET A 151 5.38 -8.77 -0.39
C MET A 151 5.91 -9.38 -1.68
N GLU A 152 5.23 -10.35 -2.24
CA GLU A 152 5.61 -10.94 -3.53
C GLU A 152 5.61 -9.89 -4.64
N LEU A 153 4.58 -9.03 -4.70
CA LEU A 153 4.56 -7.92 -5.65
C LEU A 153 5.73 -6.95 -5.41
N THR A 154 6.05 -6.66 -4.15
CA THR A 154 7.22 -5.84 -3.77
C THR A 154 8.53 -6.47 -4.28
N ASP A 155 8.66 -7.78 -4.13
CA ASP A 155 9.82 -8.53 -4.60
C ASP A 155 9.93 -8.54 -6.12
N ILE A 156 8.80 -8.65 -6.84
CA ILE A 156 8.77 -8.50 -8.31
C ILE A 156 9.29 -7.12 -8.72
N TYR A 157 8.85 -6.05 -8.06
CA TYR A 157 9.33 -4.68 -8.35
C TYR A 157 10.79 -4.44 -7.99
N ASN A 158 11.32 -5.12 -6.97
CA ASN A 158 12.72 -4.98 -6.56
C ASN A 158 13.67 -5.88 -7.36
N ALA A 159 13.16 -6.91 -8.02
CA ALA A 159 13.96 -7.83 -8.81
C ALA A 159 14.45 -7.18 -10.12
N LYS A 160 15.77 -7.15 -10.31
CA LYS A 160 16.37 -6.79 -11.61
C LYS A 160 15.95 -7.84 -12.63
N SER A 161 15.10 -7.44 -13.58
CA SER A 161 14.51 -8.36 -14.56
C SER A 161 14.33 -7.67 -15.91
N ILE A 162 14.38 -8.46 -16.99
CA ILE A 162 13.99 -7.99 -18.32
C ILE A 162 12.47 -7.89 -18.40
N LYS A 163 11.97 -7.04 -19.29
CA LYS A 163 10.54 -6.68 -19.39
C LYS A 163 9.62 -7.90 -19.51
N ASP A 164 9.96 -8.87 -20.35
CA ASP A 164 9.11 -10.05 -20.58
C ASP A 164 9.08 -10.98 -19.36
N ALA A 165 10.22 -11.16 -18.70
CA ALA A 165 10.29 -11.93 -17.46
C ALA A 165 9.49 -11.25 -16.33
N ALA A 166 9.59 -9.92 -16.21
CA ALA A 166 8.80 -9.15 -15.25
C ALA A 166 7.30 -9.26 -15.54
N ARG A 167 6.90 -9.17 -16.81
CA ARG A 167 5.50 -9.32 -17.24
C ARG A 167 4.95 -10.70 -16.89
N LEU A 168 5.73 -11.77 -17.10
CA LEU A 168 5.33 -13.12 -16.72
C LEU A 168 5.17 -13.26 -15.21
N LYS A 169 6.09 -12.71 -14.41
CA LYS A 169 5.98 -12.74 -12.94
C LYS A 169 4.73 -12.00 -12.44
N LEU A 170 4.46 -10.81 -12.98
CA LEU A 170 3.24 -10.05 -12.65
C LEU A 170 1.97 -10.80 -13.05
N ALA A 171 1.95 -11.45 -14.21
CA ALA A 171 0.79 -12.24 -14.64
C ALA A 171 0.53 -13.44 -13.74
N LYS A 172 1.59 -14.12 -13.27
CA LYS A 172 1.46 -15.23 -12.31
C LYS A 172 0.90 -14.74 -10.97
N TRP A 173 1.50 -13.67 -10.43
CA TRP A 173 1.02 -13.05 -9.20
C TRP A 173 -0.45 -12.62 -9.30
N PHE A 174 -0.86 -12.02 -10.42
CA PHE A 174 -2.25 -11.60 -10.63
C PHE A 174 -3.26 -12.76 -10.58
N ASN A 175 -2.85 -13.99 -10.91
CA ASN A 175 -3.73 -15.15 -10.82
C ASN A 175 -3.92 -15.66 -9.38
N GLU A 176 -3.09 -15.21 -8.44
CA GLU A 176 -3.13 -15.61 -7.02
C GLU A 176 -3.93 -14.61 -6.16
N VAL A 177 -4.25 -13.43 -6.72
CA VAL A 177 -5.06 -12.36 -6.12
C VAL A 177 -6.55 -12.61 -6.37
#